data_AF-A0A932Z5P8-F1
#
_entry.id   AF-A0A932Z5P8-F1
#
_cell.length_a   1.000
_cell.length_b   1.000
_cell.length_c   1.000
_cell.angle_alpha   90.00
_cell.angle_beta   90.00
_cell.angle_gamma   90.00
#
_symmetry.space_group_name_H-M   'P 1'
#
loop_
_entity.id
_entity.type
_entity.pdbx_description
1 polymer ?
#
loop_
_entity_poly.entity_id
_entity_poly.type
_entity_poly.pdbx_seq_one_letter_code
_entity_poly.pdbx_strand_id
1 'polypeptide(L)' 'VAVDASGNVYVADQENDRIQKFTSGGLFLAKWGSFGSGDGQFNEPRGVAVDAAGNVYVADYGNDRIQKFASGGAP' A
#
# COMPACT_ATOMS: atom_id res chain seq x y z
N VAL A 1 -7.37 1.24 -4.94
CA VAL A 1 -7.74 0.33 -3.82
C VAL A 1 -7.56 -1.12 -4.25
N ALA A 2 -7.30 -2.03 -3.33
CA ALA A 2 -7.26 -3.48 -3.55
C ALA A 2 -7.85 -4.23 -2.36
N VAL A 3 -8.24 -5.49 -2.55
CA VAL A 3 -8.82 -6.33 -1.50
C VAL A 3 -8.14 -7.70 -1.51
N ASP A 4 -7.70 -8.19 -0.35
CA ASP A 4 -7.12 -9.53 -0.21
C ASP A 4 -8.19 -10.63 -0.02
N ALA A 5 -7.77 -11.90 -0.03
CA ALA A 5 -8.66 -13.05 0.13
C ALA A 5 -9.39 -13.09 1.49
N SER A 6 -8.88 -12.36 2.49
CA SER A 6 -9.50 -12.23 3.82
C SER A 6 -10.45 -11.03 3.90
N GLY A 7 -10.62 -10.28 2.81
CA GLY A 7 -11.47 -9.09 2.75
C GLY A 7 -10.83 -7.82 3.32
N ASN A 8 -9.52 -7.80 3.59
CA ASN A 8 -8.87 -6.56 4.00
C ASN A 8 -8.73 -5.62 2.80
N VAL A 9 -9.02 -4.34 3.03
CA VAL A 9 -8.99 -3.28 2.01
C VAL A 9 -7.69 -2.49 2.12
N TYR A 10 -6.98 -2.38 1.00
CA TYR A 10 -5.75 -1.61 0.86
C TYR A 10 -6.04 -0.35 0.04
N VAL A 11 -5.61 0.80 0.55
CA VAL A 11 -5.86 2.12 -0.04
C VAL A 11 -4.53 2.82 -0.28
N ALA A 12 -4.26 3.22 -1.53
CA ALA A 12 -3.21 4.17 -1.84
C ALA A 12 -3.74 5.57 -1.52
N ASP A 13 -3.18 6.17 -0.48
CA ASP A 13 -3.59 7.48 0.05
C ASP A 13 -2.61 8.52 -0.52
N GLN A 14 -2.81 8.82 -1.80
CA GLN A 14 -1.86 9.51 -2.69
C GLN A 14 -1.26 10.78 -2.07
N GLU A 15 -2.10 11.74 -1.66
CA GLU A 15 -1.66 13.04 -1.13
C GLU A 15 -1.00 12.93 0.26
N ASN A 16 -1.06 11.76 0.90
CA ASN A 16 -0.42 11.48 2.17
C ASN A 16 0.78 10.55 2.05
N ASP A 17 1.21 10.22 0.81
CA ASP A 17 2.37 9.39 0.50
C ASP A 17 2.44 8.08 1.32
N ARG A 18 1.29 7.39 1.44
CA ARG A 18 1.19 6.18 2.25
C ARG A 18 0.17 5.19 1.71
N ILE A 19 0.29 3.95 2.19
CA ILE A 19 -0.74 2.93 2.07
C ILE A 19 -1.44 2.75 3.41
N GLN A 20 -2.75 2.56 3.39
CA GLN A 20 -3.55 2.20 4.54
C GLN A 20 -4.23 0.85 4.32
N LYS A 21 -4.36 0.07 5.39
CA LYS A 21 -5.06 -1.22 5.42
C LYS A 21 -6.22 -1.15 6.39
N PHE A 22 -7.37 -1.66 5.97
CA PHE A 22 -8.60 -1.73 6.74
C PHE A 22 -9.18 -3.14 6.70
N THR A 23 -10.04 -3.48 7.66
CA THR A 23 -10.93 -4.65 7.56
C THR A 23 -12.00 -4.40 6.49
N SER A 24 -12.74 -5.45 6.11
CA SER A 24 -13.92 -5.35 5.25
C SER A 24 -15.03 -4.43 5.81
N GLY A 25 -15.08 -4.28 7.14
CA GLY A 25 -15.98 -3.34 7.83
C GLY A 25 -15.45 -1.91 7.95
N GLY A 26 -14.29 -1.59 7.35
CA GLY A 26 -13.69 -0.25 7.38
C GLY A 26 -12.91 0.08 8.65
N LEU A 27 -12.76 -0.84 9.60
CA LEU A 27 -11.88 -0.65 10.76
C LEU A 27 -10.42 -0.55 10.30
N PHE A 28 -9.71 0.50 10.73
CA PHE A 28 -8.29 0.69 10.47
C PHE A 28 -7.43 -0.41 11.11
N LEU A 29 -6.49 -0.95 10.34
CA LEU A 29 -5.57 -2.02 10.78
C LEU A 29 -4.11 -1.54 10.81
N ALA A 30 -3.65 -0.91 9.72
CA ALA A 30 -2.26 -0.52 9.58
C ALA A 30 -2.08 0.60 8.56
N LYS A 31 -0.94 1.29 8.63
CA LYS A 31 -0.45 2.20 7.60
C LYS A 31 1.07 2.12 7.50
N TRP A 32 1.61 2.35 6.32
CA TRP A 32 3.04 2.50 6.09
C TRP A 32 3.28 3.44 4.92
N GLY A 33 4.47 4.04 4.88
CA GLY A 33 4.80 5.09 3.91
C GLY A 33 5.00 6.46 4.54
N SER A 34 5.86 7.23 3.89
CA SER A 34 6.03 8.67 4.03
C SER A 34 6.62 9.22 2.72
N PHE A 35 6.56 10.53 2.52
CA PHE A 35 7.17 11.18 1.36
C PHE A 35 8.67 10.86 1.26
N GLY A 36 9.13 10.47 0.06
CA GLY A 36 10.54 10.27 -0.26
C GLY A 36 10.77 9.22 -1.34
N SER A 37 12.04 8.87 -1.55
CA SER A 37 12.48 7.93 -2.59
C SER A 37 13.21 6.69 -2.06
N GLY A 38 13.40 6.58 -0.74
CA GLY A 38 13.97 5.40 -0.09
C GLY A 38 13.00 4.21 -0.05
N ASP A 39 13.48 3.06 0.42
CA ASP A 39 12.65 1.87 0.59
C ASP A 39 11.51 2.12 1.59
N GLY A 40 10.28 1.81 1.17
CA GLY A 40 9.09 2.07 1.98
C GLY A 40 8.66 3.54 2.03
N GLN A 41 9.34 4.44 1.33
CA GLN A 41 8.87 5.80 1.07
C GLN A 41 8.17 5.88 -0.29
N PHE A 42 7.26 6.82 -0.45
CA PHE A 42 6.49 7.03 -1.67
C PHE A 42 6.51 8.49 -2.11
N ASN A 43 6.21 8.70 -3.39
CA ASN A 43 5.93 9.99 -3.98
C ASN A 43 4.71 9.82 -4.88
N GLU A 44 3.56 10.35 -4.45
CA GLU A 44 2.26 10.18 -5.13
C GLU A 44 1.90 8.71 -5.45
N PRO A 45 1.76 7.79 -4.46
CA PRO A 45 1.36 6.41 -4.75
C PRO A 45 -0.06 6.38 -5.34
N ARG A 46 -0.23 5.87 -6.57
CA ARG A 46 -1.53 5.89 -7.29
C ARG A 46 -2.24 4.54 -7.32
N GLY A 47 -1.46 3.46 -7.33
CA GLY A 47 -1.97 2.10 -7.49
C GLY A 47 -1.56 1.22 -6.33
N VAL A 48 -2.46 0.31 -5.93
CA VAL A 48 -2.14 -0.78 -5.01
C VAL A 48 -2.80 -2.05 -5.52
N ALA A 49 -2.08 -3.16 -5.47
CA ALA A 49 -2.56 -4.51 -5.76
C ALA A 49 -2.09 -5.47 -4.66
N VAL A 50 -2.83 -6.55 -4.44
CA VAL A 50 -2.46 -7.61 -3.49
C VAL A 50 -2.63 -8.98 -4.16
N ASP A 51 -1.64 -9.85 -3.99
CA ASP A 51 -1.69 -11.22 -4.53
C ASP A 51 -2.22 -12.23 -3.50
N ALA A 52 -2.45 -13.47 -3.93
CA ALA A 52 -2.97 -14.53 -3.07
C ALA A 52 -2.02 -14.95 -1.94
N ALA A 53 -0.73 -14.61 -2.03
CA ALA A 53 0.25 -14.83 -0.98
C ALA A 53 0.30 -13.65 0.03
N GLY A 54 -0.50 -12.61 -0.20
CA GLY A 54 -0.56 -11.43 0.65
C GLY A 54 0.56 -10.42 0.40
N ASN A 55 1.28 -10.53 -0.73
CA ASN A 55 2.22 -9.48 -1.12
C ASN A 55 1.45 -8.27 -1.66
N VAL A 56 1.87 -7.08 -1.26
CA VAL A 56 1.28 -5.81 -1.67
C VAL A 56 2.21 -5.13 -2.66
N TYR A 57 1.71 -4.75 -3.82
CA TYR A 57 2.45 -4.04 -4.86
C TYR A 57 1.91 -2.62 -4.97
N VAL A 58 2.79 -1.64 -4.90
CA VAL A 58 2.44 -0.22 -4.91
C VAL A 58 3.06 0.44 -6.13
N ALA A 59 2.25 1.12 -6.93
CA ALA A 59 2.72 1.98 -8.01
C ALA A 59 3.09 3.35 -7.42
N ASP A 60 4.38 3.54 -7.23
CA ASP A 60 5.02 4.72 -6.64
C ASP A 60 5.34 5.71 -7.76
N TYR A 61 4.30 6.43 -8.21
CA TYR A 61 4.27 7.14 -9.49
C TYR A 61 5.36 8.20 -9.60
N GLY A 62 5.54 9.04 -8.59
CA GLY A 62 6.53 10.11 -8.60
C GLY A 62 7.99 9.64 -8.47
N ASN A 63 8.20 8.34 -8.20
CA ASN A 63 9.52 7.71 -8.18
C ASN A 63 9.74 6.74 -9.36
N ASP A 64 8.81 6.68 -10.32
CA ASP A 64 8.88 5.82 -11.51
C ASP A 64 9.17 4.34 -11.22
N ARG A 65 8.59 3.80 -10.14
CA ARG A 65 8.85 2.41 -9.71
C ARG A 65 7.62 1.69 -9.18
N ILE A 66 7.76 0.36 -9.06
CA ILE A 66 6.87 -0.48 -8.26
C ILE A 66 7.64 -0.94 -7.01
N GLN A 67 7.02 -0.84 -5.85
CA GLN A 67 7.54 -1.44 -4.62
C GLN A 67 6.66 -2.62 -4.18
N LYS A 68 7.29 -3.68 -3.66
CA LYS A 68 6.63 -4.87 -3.12
C LYS A 68 6.78 -4.86 -1.60
N PHE A 69 5.73 -5.23 -0.88
CA PHE A 69 5.71 -5.32 0.57
C PHE A 69 5.03 -6.62 1.03
N ALA A 70 5.36 -7.06 2.25
CA ALA A 70 4.50 -7.98 2.98
C ALA A 70 3.17 -7.32 3.36
N SER A 71 2.18 -8.13 3.73
CA SER A 71 0.80 -7.68 4.01
C SER A 71 0.64 -6.61 5.11
N GLY A 72 1.68 -6.42 5.94
CA GLY A 72 1.78 -5.40 7.00
C GLY A 72 2.68 -4.20 6.68
N GLY A 73 3.20 -4.10 5.46
CA GLY A 73 4.00 -2.94 5.01
C GLY A 73 5.51 -3.04 5.21
N ALA A 74 6.03 -4.21 5.55
CA ALA A 74 7.49 -4.45 5.54
C ALA A 74 7.97 -4.63 4.09
N PRO A 75 9.03 -3.93 3.64
CA PRO A 75 9.60 -4.07 2.29
C PRO A 75 10.25 -5.43 2.05
#